data_AF-A0A382MNM2-F1
#
_entry.id   AF-A0A382MNM2-F1
#
_cell.length_a   1.000
_cell.length_b   1.000
_cell.length_c   1.000
_cell.angle_alpha   90.00
_cell.angle_beta   90.00
_cell.angle_gamma   90.00
#
_symmetry.space_group_name_H-M   'P 1'
#
loop_
_entity.id
_entity.type
_entity.pdbx_description
1 polymer ?
#
loop_
_entity_poly.entity_id
_entity_poly.type
_entity_poly.pdbx_seq_one_letter_code
_entity_poly.pdbx_strand_id
1 'polypeptide(L)'
;MIIIKDRFGNPGKRKSSYTSRNSYWNRNMDFILIAEIATIIGSIPIFLTLIFVIIELKKNADQTKSVNMASRDDTATHFVLFWSKDENAKLVLKGQKNYDLLDDKEKFQFEGYVETRLRLFMFGATTVDSKNLPFHYYRMQDFFKPDGTMKCYENLMTRKMIPPMWKSVIDTALSTT
;
A
#
# COMPACT_ATOMS: atom_id res chain seq x y z
N MET A 1 107.33 -28.46 -8.39
CA MET A 1 107.63 -27.12 -7.85
C MET A 1 106.38 -26.63 -7.14
N ILE A 2 106.45 -26.54 -5.81
CA ILE A 2 105.38 -26.11 -4.90
C ILE A 2 105.36 -24.59 -4.89
N ILE A 3 104.20 -23.95 -5.06
CA ILE A 3 103.84 -22.74 -4.30
C ILE A 3 102.35 -22.83 -3.91
N ILE A 4 102.12 -22.88 -2.60
CA ILE A 4 100.86 -22.72 -1.89
C ILE A 4 100.72 -21.24 -1.51
N LYS A 5 99.52 -20.67 -1.62
CA LYS A 5 98.87 -19.65 -0.73
C LYS A 5 97.76 -18.92 -1.53
N ASP A 6 96.57 -18.59 -1.02
CA ASP A 6 96.13 -18.39 0.36
C ASP A 6 94.66 -18.81 0.55
N ARG A 7 94.38 -19.36 1.74
CA ARG A 7 93.06 -19.40 2.38
C ARG A 7 92.66 -17.97 2.73
N PHE A 8 91.39 -17.59 2.55
CA PHE A 8 90.58 -16.92 3.59
C PHE A 8 89.11 -16.87 3.13
N GLY A 9 88.27 -17.70 3.75
CA GLY A 9 86.84 -17.43 3.77
C GLY A 9 86.56 -16.22 4.66
N ASN A 10 85.52 -15.45 4.32
CA ASN A 10 84.89 -14.58 5.30
C ASN A 10 83.35 -14.71 5.19
N PRO A 11 82.69 -15.35 6.17
CA PRO A 11 81.24 -15.45 6.24
C PRO A 11 80.73 -14.19 6.94
N GLY A 12 80.36 -13.16 6.19
CA GLY A 12 80.00 -11.91 6.86
C GLY A 12 79.41 -10.86 5.95
N LYS A 13 78.10 -10.95 5.73
CA LYS A 13 77.12 -9.85 5.85
C LYS A 13 75.73 -10.32 5.39
N ARG A 14 75.05 -11.11 6.22
CA ARG A 14 73.58 -11.04 6.29
C ARG A 14 73.24 -9.69 6.93
N LYS A 15 73.16 -8.63 6.12
CA LYS A 15 72.48 -7.40 6.51
C LYS A 15 71.34 -7.18 5.53
N SER A 16 70.17 -6.87 6.08
CA SER A 16 68.99 -6.33 5.38
C SER A 16 67.90 -7.32 4.92
N SER A 17 67.54 -8.33 5.73
CA SER A 17 66.23 -9.00 5.61
C SER A 17 65.16 -8.44 6.57
N TYR A 18 65.54 -7.54 7.48
CA TYR A 18 64.63 -6.96 8.48
C TYR A 18 63.98 -5.64 8.02
N THR A 19 64.65 -4.84 7.19
CA THR A 19 64.13 -3.57 6.64
C THR A 19 63.13 -3.77 5.50
N SER A 20 63.38 -4.74 4.61
CA SER A 20 62.45 -5.08 3.51
C SER A 20 61.14 -5.68 4.01
N ARG A 21 61.21 -6.54 5.06
CA ARG A 21 60.03 -7.16 5.66
C ARG A 21 59.13 -6.11 6.32
N ASN A 22 59.70 -5.18 7.11
CA ASN A 22 58.93 -4.08 7.71
C ASN A 22 58.29 -3.17 6.65
N SER A 23 58.98 -2.85 5.55
CA SER A 23 58.42 -2.04 4.45
C SER A 23 57.27 -2.72 3.70
N TYR A 24 57.29 -4.05 3.60
CA TYR A 24 56.21 -4.82 2.96
C TYR A 24 54.98 -4.91 3.85
N TRP A 25 55.17 -5.17 5.15
CA TRP A 25 54.08 -5.17 6.13
C TRP A 25 53.44 -3.80 6.30
N ASN A 26 54.24 -2.72 6.30
CA ASN A 26 53.71 -1.36 6.38
C ASN A 26 52.86 -1.02 5.16
N ARG A 27 53.35 -1.31 3.95
CA ARG A 27 52.59 -1.07 2.72
C ARG A 27 51.31 -1.91 2.66
N ASN A 28 51.35 -3.16 3.07
CA ASN A 28 50.15 -4.00 3.12
C ASN A 28 49.14 -3.47 4.14
N MET A 29 49.59 -2.99 5.31
CA MET A 29 48.71 -2.34 6.28
C MET A 29 48.13 -1.02 5.73
N ASP A 30 48.93 -0.22 5.02
CA ASP A 30 48.46 1.01 4.36
C ASP A 30 47.40 0.69 3.28
N PHE A 31 47.59 -0.36 2.47
CA PHE A 31 46.60 -0.78 1.47
C PHE A 31 45.31 -1.31 2.07
N ILE A 32 45.37 -2.06 3.17
CA ILE A 32 44.19 -2.53 3.90
C ILE A 32 43.41 -1.33 4.44
N LEU A 33 44.10 -0.37 5.05
CA LEU A 33 43.49 0.83 5.62
C LEU A 33 42.87 1.73 4.54
N ILE A 34 43.52 1.87 3.37
CA ILE A 34 42.97 2.57 2.20
C ILE A 34 41.74 1.83 1.64
N ALA A 35 41.76 0.49 1.57
CA ALA A 35 40.63 -0.30 1.09
C ALA A 35 39.43 -0.21 2.03
N GLU A 36 39.65 -0.20 3.35
CA GLU A 36 38.61 0.01 4.35
C GLU A 36 38.00 1.41 4.24
N ILE A 37 38.83 2.45 4.13
CA ILE A 37 38.38 3.82 3.91
C ILE A 37 37.59 3.94 2.60
N ALA A 38 38.08 3.34 1.51
CA ALA A 38 37.38 3.34 0.23
C ALA A 38 36.04 2.62 0.30
N THR A 39 35.94 1.53 1.07
CA THR A 39 34.69 0.79 1.29
C THR A 39 33.69 1.62 2.09
N ILE A 40 34.14 2.32 3.14
CA ILE A 40 33.30 3.24 3.92
C ILE A 40 32.78 4.36 3.02
N ILE A 41 33.67 5.01 2.26
CA ILE A 41 33.31 6.08 1.33
C ILE A 41 32.33 5.58 0.26
N GLY A 42 32.54 4.37 -0.26
CA GLY A 42 31.66 3.74 -1.25
C GLY A 42 30.30 3.31 -0.69
N SER A 43 30.20 2.97 0.60
CA SER A 43 28.95 2.57 1.23
C SER A 43 27.99 3.72 1.54
N ILE A 44 28.52 4.92 1.79
CA ILE A 44 27.72 6.12 2.09
C ILE A 44 26.70 6.45 0.97
N PRO A 45 27.07 6.54 -0.31
CA PRO A 45 26.11 6.84 -1.36
C PRO A 45 25.06 5.74 -1.52
N ILE A 46 25.43 4.46 -1.36
CA ILE A 46 24.46 3.35 -1.39
C ILE A 46 23.41 3.51 -0.29
N PHE A 47 23.85 3.82 0.93
CA PHE A 47 22.95 4.04 2.06
C PHE A 47 22.04 5.26 1.83
N LEU A 48 22.59 6.36 1.32
CA LEU A 48 21.81 7.56 0.98
C LEU A 48 20.78 7.26 -0.11
N THR A 49 21.15 6.54 -1.18
CA THR A 49 20.21 6.13 -2.23
C THR A 49 19.08 5.29 -1.65
N LEU A 50 19.36 4.37 -0.72
CA LEU A 50 18.31 3.59 -0.06
C LEU A 50 17.33 4.47 0.73
N ILE A 51 17.83 5.47 1.46
CA ILE A 51 16.99 6.45 2.17
C ILE A 51 16.09 7.20 1.17
N PHE A 52 16.65 7.69 0.07
CA PHE A 52 15.87 8.38 -0.96
C PHE A 52 14.79 7.49 -1.57
N VAL A 53 15.10 6.23 -1.89
CA VAL A 53 14.12 5.26 -2.40
C VAL A 53 12.98 5.07 -1.39
N ILE A 54 13.26 4.94 -0.10
CA ILE A 54 12.22 4.81 0.94
C ILE A 54 11.34 6.06 1.00
N ILE A 55 11.93 7.26 0.92
CA ILE A 55 11.18 8.52 0.92
C ILE A 55 10.28 8.62 -0.33
N GLU A 56 10.80 8.31 -1.51
CA GLU A 56 10.05 8.33 -2.76
C GLU A 56 8.91 7.30 -2.77
N LEU A 57 9.16 6.09 -2.27
CA LEU A 57 8.12 5.07 -2.14
C LEU A 57 6.98 5.52 -1.22
N LYS A 58 7.31 6.13 -0.07
CA LYS A 58 6.30 6.70 0.83
C LYS A 58 5.49 7.79 0.13
N LYS A 59 6.17 8.73 -0.53
CA LYS A 59 5.51 9.81 -1.27
C LYS A 59 4.61 9.28 -2.39
N ASN A 60 5.06 8.28 -3.15
CA ASN A 60 4.30 7.66 -4.22
C ASN A 60 3.07 6.90 -3.67
N ALA A 61 3.22 6.20 -2.54
CA ALA A 61 2.10 5.55 -1.86
C ALA A 61 1.05 6.56 -1.37
N ASP A 62 1.49 7.66 -0.75
CA ASP A 62 0.61 8.73 -0.28
C ASP A 62 -0.11 9.44 -1.43
N GLN A 63 0.59 9.71 -2.53
CA GLN A 63 0.00 10.26 -3.75
C GLN A 63 -1.04 9.31 -4.35
N THR A 64 -0.72 8.02 -4.46
CA THR A 64 -1.65 7.00 -4.96
C THR A 64 -2.91 6.92 -4.09
N LYS A 65 -2.73 6.96 -2.76
CA LYS A 65 -3.83 7.00 -1.80
C LYS A 65 -4.70 8.23 -2.01
N SER A 66 -4.10 9.41 -2.19
CA SER A 66 -4.81 10.67 -2.43
C SER A 66 -5.62 10.64 -3.74
N VAL A 67 -5.03 10.17 -4.83
CA VAL A 67 -5.72 10.02 -6.12
C VAL A 67 -6.90 9.06 -6.02
N ASN A 68 -6.72 7.93 -5.33
CA ASN A 68 -7.80 6.98 -5.09
C ASN A 68 -8.93 7.58 -4.24
N MET A 69 -8.61 8.42 -3.24
CA MET A 69 -9.62 9.14 -2.46
C MET A 69 -10.39 10.14 -3.33
N ALA A 70 -9.70 10.93 -4.14
CA ALA A 70 -10.33 11.91 -5.04
C ALA A 70 -11.25 11.24 -6.06
N SER A 71 -10.80 10.17 -6.71
CA SER A 71 -11.62 9.40 -7.66
C SER A 71 -12.87 8.80 -7.01
N ARG A 72 -12.78 8.41 -5.73
CA ARG A 72 -13.92 7.87 -4.98
C ARG A 72 -14.91 8.95 -4.58
N ASP A 73 -14.42 10.12 -4.20
CA ASP A 73 -15.28 11.27 -3.89
C ASP A 73 -16.01 11.76 -5.15
N ASP A 74 -15.32 11.76 -6.29
CA ASP A 74 -15.89 12.02 -7.60
C ASP A 74 -16.98 10.99 -7.97
N THR A 75 -16.70 9.69 -7.77
CA THR A 75 -17.70 8.62 -7.96
C THR A 75 -18.93 8.81 -7.07
N ALA A 76 -18.73 9.15 -5.79
CA ALA A 76 -19.83 9.40 -4.86
C ALA A 76 -20.64 10.65 -5.26
N THR A 77 -19.97 11.69 -5.74
CA THR A 77 -20.60 12.92 -6.24
C THR A 77 -21.43 12.64 -7.49
N HIS A 78 -20.87 11.95 -8.47
CA HIS A 78 -21.58 11.53 -9.67
C HIS A 78 -22.79 10.64 -9.37
N PHE A 79 -22.67 9.73 -8.42
CA PHE A 79 -23.79 8.92 -7.94
C PHE A 79 -24.93 9.81 -7.41
N VAL A 80 -24.62 10.75 -6.51
CA VAL A 80 -25.63 11.66 -5.94
C VAL A 80 -26.27 12.51 -7.05
N LEU A 81 -25.47 13.15 -7.90
CA LEU A 81 -25.94 14.00 -8.99
C LEU A 81 -26.81 13.26 -10.00
N PHE A 82 -26.47 12.00 -10.31
CA PHE A 82 -27.27 11.19 -11.23
C PHE A 82 -28.62 10.83 -10.61
N TRP A 83 -28.63 10.33 -9.39
CA TRP A 83 -29.86 9.88 -8.72
C TRP A 83 -30.72 11.02 -8.18
N SER A 84 -30.19 12.25 -8.08
CA SER A 84 -30.95 13.45 -7.73
C SER A 84 -31.69 14.09 -8.91
N LYS A 85 -31.48 13.62 -10.14
CA LYS A 85 -32.28 14.08 -11.30
C LYS A 85 -33.73 13.67 -11.12
N ASP A 86 -34.67 14.53 -11.51
CA ASP A 86 -36.11 14.38 -11.19
C ASP A 86 -36.68 12.99 -11.47
N GLU A 87 -36.47 12.43 -12.67
CA GLU A 87 -36.97 11.09 -13.04
C GLU A 87 -36.34 9.98 -12.19
N ASN A 88 -35.03 10.05 -11.97
CA ASN A 88 -34.28 9.07 -11.17
C ASN A 88 -34.67 9.16 -9.68
N ALA A 89 -34.85 10.38 -9.17
CA ALA A 89 -35.28 10.61 -7.80
C ALA A 89 -36.70 10.07 -7.57
N LYS A 90 -37.61 10.28 -8.52
CA LYS A 90 -38.97 9.69 -8.50
C LYS A 90 -38.90 8.17 -8.44
N LEU A 91 -38.06 7.54 -9.26
CA LEU A 91 -37.85 6.10 -9.22
C LEU A 91 -37.31 5.64 -7.87
N VAL A 92 -36.27 6.30 -7.34
CA VAL A 92 -35.68 5.95 -6.04
C VAL A 92 -36.72 6.05 -4.93
N LEU A 93 -37.51 7.12 -4.89
CA LEU A 93 -38.58 7.30 -3.90
C LEU A 93 -39.69 6.26 -4.04
N LYS A 94 -40.06 5.90 -5.28
CA LYS A 94 -41.03 4.84 -5.56
C LYS A 94 -40.52 3.49 -5.04
N GLY A 95 -39.26 3.15 -5.35
CA GLY A 95 -38.62 1.91 -4.92
C GLY A 95 -38.42 1.82 -3.42
N GLN A 96 -37.99 2.91 -2.77
CA GLN A 96 -37.87 3.01 -1.31
C GLN A 96 -39.21 2.80 -0.60
N LYS A 97 -40.30 3.34 -1.16
CA LYS A 97 -41.64 3.19 -0.60
C LYS A 97 -42.17 1.76 -0.75
N ASN A 98 -42.06 1.18 -1.93
CA ASN A 98 -42.47 -0.20 -2.18
C ASN A 98 -41.80 -0.78 -3.43
N TYR A 99 -40.81 -1.64 -3.21
CA TYR A 99 -40.06 -2.31 -4.26
C TYR A 99 -40.92 -3.28 -5.12
N ASP A 100 -42.00 -3.86 -4.58
CA ASP A 100 -42.83 -4.82 -5.33
C ASP A 100 -43.66 -4.14 -6.42
N LEU A 101 -43.97 -2.85 -6.25
CA LEU A 101 -44.75 -2.05 -7.21
C LEU A 101 -43.91 -1.54 -8.39
N LEU A 102 -42.61 -1.82 -8.39
CA LEU A 102 -41.74 -1.51 -9.51
C LEU A 102 -41.96 -2.52 -10.63
N ASP A 103 -42.05 -2.02 -11.87
CA ASP A 103 -41.94 -2.88 -13.06
C ASP A 103 -40.51 -3.41 -13.24
N ASP A 104 -40.31 -4.32 -14.19
CA ASP A 104 -39.00 -4.97 -14.37
C ASP A 104 -37.88 -3.99 -14.72
N LYS A 105 -38.18 -2.94 -15.49
CA LYS A 105 -37.19 -1.91 -15.85
C LYS A 105 -36.85 -1.05 -14.63
N GLU A 106 -37.86 -0.63 -13.89
CA GLU A 106 -37.70 0.12 -12.65
C GLU A 106 -36.95 -0.69 -11.60
N LYS A 107 -37.24 -1.99 -11.45
CA LYS A 107 -36.49 -2.90 -10.56
C LYS A 107 -35.03 -2.96 -10.94
N PHE A 108 -34.72 -3.17 -12.22
CA PHE A 108 -33.34 -3.21 -12.69
C PHE A 108 -32.58 -1.92 -12.34
N GLN A 109 -33.21 -0.76 -12.56
CA GLN A 109 -32.61 0.53 -12.25
C GLN A 109 -32.45 0.75 -10.74
N PHE A 110 -33.47 0.44 -9.94
CA PHE A 110 -33.43 0.59 -8.49
C PHE A 110 -32.45 -0.38 -7.82
N GLU A 111 -32.33 -1.61 -8.33
CA GLU A 111 -31.30 -2.56 -7.91
C GLU A 111 -29.90 -2.02 -8.18
N GLY A 112 -29.68 -1.41 -9.36
CA GLY A 112 -28.42 -0.73 -9.67
C GLY A 112 -28.12 0.44 -8.72
N TYR A 113 -29.13 1.22 -8.33
CA TYR A 113 -29.02 2.25 -7.30
C TYR A 113 -28.56 1.66 -5.96
N VAL A 114 -29.25 0.62 -5.48
CA VAL A 114 -28.94 -0.05 -4.22
C VAL A 114 -27.54 -0.65 -4.26
N GLU A 115 -27.23 -1.48 -5.25
CA GLU A 115 -25.92 -2.15 -5.38
C GLU A 115 -24.76 -1.13 -5.39
N THR A 116 -24.90 -0.04 -6.16
CA THR A 116 -23.87 1.00 -6.22
C THR A 116 -23.70 1.67 -4.85
N ARG A 117 -24.79 1.88 -4.11
CA ARG A 117 -24.71 2.42 -2.75
C ARG A 117 -24.02 1.47 -1.78
N LEU A 118 -24.29 0.17 -1.86
CA LEU A 118 -23.61 -0.85 -1.05
C LEU A 118 -22.11 -0.86 -1.32
N ARG A 119 -21.71 -0.76 -2.59
CA ARG A 119 -20.30 -0.65 -2.97
C ARG A 119 -19.63 0.58 -2.36
N LEU A 120 -20.30 1.73 -2.38
CA LEU A 120 -19.79 2.96 -1.73
C LEU A 120 -19.66 2.80 -0.21
N PHE A 121 -20.63 2.16 0.44
CA PHE A 121 -20.56 1.85 1.87
C PHE A 121 -19.39 0.95 2.22
N MET A 122 -19.18 -0.10 1.43
CA MET A 122 -18.06 -1.02 1.59
C MET A 122 -16.73 -0.32 1.52
N PHE A 123 -16.54 0.50 0.50
CA PHE A 123 -15.31 1.27 0.39
C PHE A 123 -15.16 2.25 1.55
N GLY A 124 -16.23 2.94 1.95
CA GLY A 124 -16.22 3.82 3.13
C GLY A 124 -15.72 3.10 4.37
N ALA A 125 -16.41 2.03 4.79
CA ALA A 125 -16.11 1.30 6.02
C ALA A 125 -14.71 0.65 6.04
N THR A 126 -14.19 0.20 4.90
CA THR A 126 -12.90 -0.52 4.84
C THR A 126 -11.67 0.39 4.73
N THR A 127 -11.87 1.71 4.52
CA THR A 127 -10.75 2.64 4.26
C THR A 127 -10.68 3.81 5.22
N VAL A 128 -11.72 4.01 6.04
CA VAL A 128 -11.77 5.08 7.04
C VAL A 128 -11.06 4.66 8.31
N ASP A 129 -10.58 5.64 9.07
CA ASP A 129 -10.15 5.40 10.46
C ASP A 129 -11.31 4.83 11.27
N SER A 130 -11.01 3.86 12.13
CA SER A 130 -11.91 3.30 13.15
C SER A 130 -12.78 4.33 13.86
N LYS A 131 -12.27 5.54 14.16
CA LYS A 131 -13.03 6.63 14.80
C LYS A 131 -14.20 7.13 13.97
N ASN A 132 -14.12 7.03 12.65
CA ASN A 132 -15.17 7.45 11.72
C ASN A 132 -16.11 6.31 11.33
N LEU A 133 -15.77 5.06 11.66
CA LEU A 133 -16.57 3.89 11.33
C LEU A 133 -18.02 3.97 11.86
N PRO A 134 -18.29 4.45 13.10
CA PRO A 134 -19.66 4.62 13.59
C PRO A 134 -20.52 5.54 12.70
N PHE A 135 -19.94 6.63 12.16
CA PHE A 135 -20.65 7.51 11.24
C PHE A 135 -21.04 6.79 9.95
N HIS A 136 -20.17 5.93 9.42
CA HIS A 136 -20.48 5.13 8.24
C HIS A 136 -21.58 4.11 8.54
N TYR A 137 -21.57 3.47 9.71
CA TYR A 137 -22.63 2.54 10.11
C TYR A 137 -23.98 3.24 10.25
N TYR A 138 -24.03 4.43 10.87
CA TYR A 138 -25.26 5.23 10.94
C TYR A 138 -25.84 5.52 9.55
N ARG A 139 -25.00 5.87 8.57
CA ARG A 139 -25.46 6.11 7.19
C ARG A 139 -25.97 4.85 6.49
N MET A 140 -25.40 3.68 6.81
CA MET A 140 -25.89 2.40 6.31
C MET A 140 -27.27 2.10 6.90
N GLN A 141 -27.41 2.22 8.21
CA GLN A 141 -28.68 2.03 8.90
C GLN A 141 -29.76 2.95 8.33
N ASP A 142 -29.45 4.25 8.17
CA ASP A 142 -30.39 5.22 7.61
C ASP A 142 -30.84 4.86 6.19
N PHE A 143 -29.91 4.41 5.35
CA PHE A 143 -30.22 3.97 3.98
C PHE A 143 -31.17 2.77 3.93
N PHE A 144 -31.06 1.87 4.91
CA PHE A 144 -31.89 0.67 5.01
C PHE A 144 -33.20 0.86 5.79
N LYS A 145 -33.46 2.04 6.37
CA LYS A 145 -34.73 2.35 7.03
C LYS A 145 -35.97 2.16 6.14
N PRO A 146 -35.97 2.52 4.84
CA PRO A 146 -37.13 2.28 3.99
C PRO A 146 -37.30 0.79 3.66
N ASP A 147 -38.49 0.24 3.89
CA ASP A 147 -38.83 -1.17 3.66
C ASP A 147 -38.48 -1.64 2.24
N GLY A 148 -38.71 -0.79 1.23
CA GLY A 148 -38.40 -1.12 -0.15
C GLY A 148 -36.90 -1.29 -0.41
N THR A 149 -36.05 -0.52 0.27
CA THR A 149 -34.59 -0.69 0.19
C THR A 149 -34.16 -2.00 0.83
N MET A 150 -34.67 -2.31 2.03
CA MET A 150 -34.34 -3.57 2.71
C MET A 150 -34.78 -4.78 1.87
N LYS A 151 -36.00 -4.74 1.33
CA LYS A 151 -36.53 -5.80 0.48
C LYS A 151 -35.73 -6.00 -0.81
N CYS A 152 -35.31 -4.90 -1.44
CA CYS A 152 -34.41 -4.97 -2.59
C CYS A 152 -33.09 -5.65 -2.23
N TYR A 153 -32.50 -5.32 -1.08
CA TYR A 153 -31.27 -5.96 -0.60
C TYR A 153 -31.45 -7.45 -0.33
N GLU A 154 -32.52 -7.85 0.37
CA GLU A 154 -32.85 -9.26 0.60
C GLU A 154 -33.04 -10.04 -0.70
N ASN A 155 -33.67 -9.43 -1.71
CA ASN A 155 -33.81 -10.03 -3.04
C ASN A 155 -32.44 -10.23 -3.71
N LEU A 156 -31.59 -9.20 -3.71
CA LEU A 156 -30.22 -9.30 -4.24
C LEU A 156 -29.39 -10.36 -3.51
N MET A 157 -29.54 -10.46 -2.18
CA MET A 157 -28.93 -11.49 -1.35
C MET A 157 -29.40 -12.89 -1.75
N THR A 158 -30.72 -13.08 -1.92
CA THR A 158 -31.33 -14.37 -2.32
C THR A 158 -30.83 -14.82 -3.69
N ARG A 159 -30.67 -13.88 -4.62
CA ARG A 159 -30.09 -14.13 -5.95
C ARG A 159 -28.57 -14.23 -5.96
N LYS A 160 -27.90 -14.16 -4.81
CA LYS A 160 -26.43 -14.21 -4.67
C LYS A 160 -25.69 -13.11 -5.45
N MET A 161 -26.33 -11.96 -5.62
CA MET A 161 -25.74 -10.79 -6.32
C MET A 161 -24.84 -9.96 -5.41
N ILE A 162 -24.89 -10.18 -4.09
CA ILE A 162 -24.09 -9.46 -3.11
C ILE A 162 -22.91 -10.34 -2.65
N PRO A 163 -21.65 -9.88 -2.83
CA PRO A 163 -20.47 -10.56 -2.32
C PRO A 163 -20.51 -10.76 -0.80
N PRO A 164 -19.96 -11.88 -0.26
CA PRO A 164 -19.94 -12.14 1.18
C PRO A 164 -19.27 -11.05 2.01
N MET A 165 -18.22 -10.42 1.48
CA MET A 165 -17.55 -9.29 2.12
C MET A 165 -18.51 -8.10 2.30
N TRP A 166 -19.36 -7.84 1.30
CA TRP A 166 -20.31 -6.73 1.34
C TRP A 166 -21.37 -6.96 2.39
N LYS A 167 -21.94 -8.17 2.37
CA LYS A 167 -22.86 -8.65 3.39
C LYS A 167 -22.29 -8.49 4.79
N SER A 168 -21.05 -8.92 5.03
CA SER A 168 -20.44 -8.87 6.36
C SER A 168 -20.42 -7.47 6.97
N VAL A 169 -20.08 -6.45 6.18
CA VAL A 169 -20.03 -5.06 6.67
C VAL A 169 -21.43 -4.50 6.87
N ILE A 170 -22.34 -4.77 5.94
CA ILE A 170 -23.74 -4.32 6.05
C ILE A 170 -24.38 -4.93 7.29
N ASP A 171 -24.27 -6.24 7.47
CA ASP A 171 -24.84 -6.95 8.63
C ASP A 171 -24.23 -6.44 9.94
N THR A 172 -22.91 -6.18 9.97
CA THR A 172 -22.26 -5.56 11.13
C THR A 172 -22.87 -4.19 11.42
N ALA A 173 -23.02 -3.34 10.41
CA ALA A 173 -23.62 -2.02 10.57
C ALA A 173 -25.08 -2.08 11.04
N LEU A 174 -25.88 -3.02 10.52
CA LEU A 174 -27.29 -3.21 10.89
C LEU A 174 -27.46 -3.81 12.30
N SER A 175 -26.47 -4.55 12.79
CA SER A 175 -26.48 -5.11 14.16
C SER A 175 -25.95 -4.17 15.25
N THR A 176 -25.21 -3.13 14.86
CA THR A 176 -24.62 -2.17 15.80
C THR A 176 -25.69 -1.15 16.21
N THR A 177 -26.21 -1.23 17.43
CA THR A 177 -27.21 -0.29 17.97
C THR A 177 -26.55 0.86 18.72
#